data_AF-A0AAV8ZV32-F1
#
_entry.id   AF-A0AAV8ZV32-F1
#
_cell.length_a   1.000
_cell.length_b   1.000
_cell.length_c   1.000
_cell.angle_alpha   90.00
_cell.angle_beta   90.00
_cell.angle_gamma   90.00
#
_symmetry.space_group_name_H-M   'P 1'
#
loop_
_entity.id
_entity.type
_entity.pdbx_description
1 polymer ?
#
loop_
_entity_poly.entity_id
_entity_poly.type
_entity_poly.pdbx_seq_one_letter_code
_entity_poly.pdbx_strand_id
1 'polypeptide(L)'
;MWQPLNKLRSLNSTFDNFLKSALTLVVDYPEFAYPDLNVVWEAFMNIFETVADLIGYKPVWQEYFYQVLQELYEDNVMYLEFRGILPEVYDLEGNTYDALQIVGLYYNTLKQFKKDHPDFHGARFIYAPRRRVSNRTVDEYVEIYFKLRELYPDFVAGFDLPERKNSVRLKSAKSGGSSSNALL
;
A
#
# COMPACT_ATOMS: atom_id res chain seq x y z
N MET A 1 -21.41 -14.96 6.46
CA MET A 1 -22.57 -14.05 6.72
C MET A 1 -22.00 -12.71 7.17
N TRP A 2 -22.34 -11.61 6.50
CA TRP A 2 -21.90 -10.27 6.87
C TRP A 2 -22.65 -9.74 8.10
N GLN A 3 -21.96 -9.02 8.99
CA GLN A 3 -22.55 -8.40 10.17
C GLN A 3 -22.14 -6.92 10.28
N PRO A 4 -23.07 -6.00 10.62
CA PRO A 4 -22.75 -4.59 10.83
C PRO A 4 -21.77 -4.36 11.99
N LEU A 5 -20.80 -3.46 11.79
CA LEU A 5 -19.76 -3.16 12.78
C LEU A 5 -20.33 -2.58 14.09
N ASN A 6 -21.43 -1.81 14.02
CA ASN A 6 -22.11 -1.27 15.20
C ASN A 6 -22.66 -2.36 16.13
N LYS A 7 -23.11 -3.50 15.57
CA LYS A 7 -23.54 -4.66 16.34
C LYS A 7 -22.36 -5.34 17.03
N LEU A 8 -21.21 -5.44 16.37
CA LEU A 8 -20.01 -6.02 16.99
C LEU A 8 -19.50 -5.15 18.14
N ARG A 9 -19.50 -3.82 17.95
CA ARG A 9 -19.14 -2.85 19.00
C ARG A 9 -20.09 -2.88 20.20
N SER A 10 -21.39 -3.09 19.99
CA SER A 10 -22.34 -3.19 21.10
C SER A 10 -22.21 -4.49 21.90
N LEU A 11 -21.65 -5.54 21.30
CA LEU A 11 -21.44 -6.84 21.95
C LEU A 11 -20.10 -6.92 22.70
N ASN A 12 -19.10 -6.12 22.32
CA ASN A 12 -17.78 -6.15 22.93
C ASN A 12 -17.17 -4.73 23.01
N SER A 13 -17.04 -4.19 24.23
CA SER A 13 -16.50 -2.86 24.49
C SER A 13 -15.02 -2.71 24.15
N THR A 14 -14.27 -3.81 24.01
CA THR A 14 -12.85 -3.79 23.60
C THR A 14 -12.67 -4.11 22.12
N PHE A 15 -13.75 -4.20 21.34
CA PHE A 15 -13.70 -4.56 19.92
C PHE A 15 -12.79 -3.62 19.11
N ASP A 16 -12.80 -2.31 19.40
CA ASP A 16 -11.96 -1.36 18.67
C ASP A 16 -10.45 -1.56 18.96
N ASN A 17 -10.08 -2.11 20.13
CA ASN A 17 -8.68 -2.49 20.40
C ASN A 17 -8.28 -3.69 19.55
N PHE A 18 -9.16 -4.69 19.44
CA PHE A 18 -8.96 -5.82 18.53
C PHE A 18 -8.81 -5.35 17.08
N LEU A 19 -9.72 -4.48 16.61
CA LEU A 19 -9.66 -3.93 15.27
C LEU A 19 -8.32 -3.22 15.03
N LYS A 20 -7.91 -2.31 15.92
CA LYS A 20 -6.60 -1.63 15.81
C LYS A 20 -5.42 -2.61 15.75
N SER A 21 -5.45 -3.67 16.56
CA SER A 21 -4.39 -4.68 16.56
C SER A 21 -4.31 -5.46 15.24
N ALA A 22 -5.43 -5.61 14.53
CA ALA A 22 -5.47 -6.25 13.21
C ALA A 22 -4.97 -5.33 12.07
N LEU A 23 -4.83 -4.02 12.32
CA LEU A 23 -4.43 -3.02 11.32
C LEU A 23 -2.98 -2.56 11.45
N THR A 24 -2.22 -3.08 12.42
CA THR A 24 -0.83 -2.68 12.67
C THR A 24 0.01 -3.88 13.06
N LEU A 25 1.34 -3.74 12.98
CA LEU A 25 2.29 -4.73 13.54
C LEU A 25 2.73 -4.37 14.96
N VAL A 26 2.09 -3.39 15.59
CA VAL A 26 2.50 -2.88 16.89
C VAL A 26 2.08 -3.87 17.98
N VAL A 27 3.07 -4.43 18.66
CA VAL A 27 2.93 -5.37 19.78
C VAL A 27 4.05 -5.12 20.79
N ASP A 28 3.83 -5.48 22.06
CA ASP A 28 4.81 -5.22 23.13
C ASP A 28 6.11 -6.03 22.98
N TYR A 29 6.01 -7.24 22.42
CA TYR A 29 7.10 -8.22 22.34
C TYR A 29 7.26 -8.78 20.91
N PRO A 30 7.68 -7.96 19.93
CA PRO A 30 7.70 -8.34 18.52
C PRO A 30 8.66 -9.50 18.20
N GLU A 31 9.72 -9.68 18.98
CA GLU A 31 10.68 -10.79 18.83
C GLU A 31 10.06 -12.15 19.13
N PHE A 32 9.00 -12.19 19.94
CA PHE A 32 8.23 -13.40 20.23
C PHE A 32 7.03 -13.54 19.30
N ALA A 33 6.36 -12.43 18.96
CA ALA A 33 5.22 -12.43 18.05
C ALA A 33 5.62 -12.75 16.61
N TYR A 34 6.83 -12.36 16.20
CA TYR A 34 7.35 -12.48 14.85
C TYR A 34 8.77 -13.08 14.86
N PRO A 35 8.91 -14.39 15.13
CA PRO A 35 10.21 -15.03 15.35
C PRO A 35 11.08 -15.11 14.08
N ASP A 36 10.49 -14.94 12.90
CA ASP A 36 11.21 -14.91 11.63
C ASP A 36 10.56 -13.99 10.59
N LEU A 37 11.30 -13.77 9.50
CA LEU A 37 10.91 -12.88 8.42
C LEU A 37 9.61 -13.31 7.71
N ASN A 38 9.34 -14.61 7.60
CA ASN A 38 8.12 -15.07 6.94
C ASN A 38 6.91 -14.76 7.81
N VAL A 39 7.01 -14.94 9.14
CA VAL A 39 5.90 -14.66 10.07
C VAL A 39 5.53 -13.17 10.07
N VAL A 40 6.51 -12.27 10.21
CA VAL A 40 6.22 -10.82 10.15
C VAL A 40 5.69 -10.42 8.77
N TRP A 41 6.19 -11.03 7.70
CA TRP A 41 5.76 -10.71 6.35
C TRP A 41 4.32 -11.17 6.08
N GLU A 42 3.93 -12.34 6.58
CA GLU A 42 2.54 -12.80 6.51
C GLU A 42 1.61 -11.87 7.29
N ALA A 43 1.98 -11.50 8.53
CA ALA A 43 1.22 -10.54 9.33
C ALA A 43 1.09 -9.18 8.61
N PHE A 44 2.18 -8.69 8.00
CA PHE A 44 2.19 -7.45 7.24
C PHE A 44 1.25 -7.50 6.04
N MET A 45 1.28 -8.58 5.25
CA MET A 45 0.38 -8.74 4.10
C MET A 45 -1.09 -8.83 4.53
N ASN A 46 -1.37 -9.52 5.64
CA ASN A 46 -2.73 -9.67 6.17
C ASN A 46 -3.35 -8.32 6.56
N ILE A 47 -2.56 -7.34 6.99
CA ILE A 47 -3.06 -5.97 7.24
C ILE A 47 -3.66 -5.38 5.96
N PHE A 48 -2.94 -5.46 4.83
CA PHE A 48 -3.43 -4.92 3.55
C PHE A 48 -4.69 -5.64 3.08
N GLU A 49 -4.75 -6.97 3.24
CA GLU A 49 -5.97 -7.74 2.91
C GLU A 49 -7.15 -7.33 3.79
N THR A 50 -6.90 -7.06 5.08
CA THR A 50 -7.94 -6.67 6.04
C THR A 50 -8.52 -5.28 5.73
N VAL A 51 -7.69 -4.32 5.31
CA VAL A 51 -8.14 -2.94 5.02
C VAL A 51 -8.60 -2.73 3.58
N ALA A 52 -8.33 -3.67 2.67
CA ALA A 52 -8.54 -3.48 1.23
C ALA A 52 -9.97 -3.03 0.90
N ASP A 53 -10.97 -3.76 1.39
CA ASP A 53 -12.38 -3.44 1.11
C ASP A 53 -12.87 -2.20 1.88
N LEU A 54 -12.31 -1.95 3.07
CA LEU A 54 -12.62 -0.74 3.84
C LEU A 54 -12.19 0.52 3.08
N ILE A 55 -10.96 0.53 2.56
CA ILE A 55 -10.41 1.65 1.80
C ILE A 55 -11.00 1.69 0.39
N GLY A 56 -11.28 0.53 -0.21
CA GLY A 56 -11.86 0.39 -1.55
C GLY A 56 -13.28 0.96 -1.72
N TYR A 57 -13.96 1.29 -0.63
CA TYR A 57 -15.20 2.06 -0.70
C TYR A 57 -14.93 3.51 -1.11
N LYS A 58 -15.47 3.94 -2.26
CA LYS A 58 -15.13 5.21 -2.93
C LYS A 58 -15.06 6.46 -2.03
N PRO A 59 -16.02 6.74 -1.14
CA PRO A 59 -15.92 7.88 -0.23
C PRO A 59 -14.70 7.77 0.70
N VAL A 60 -14.45 6.58 1.25
CA VAL A 60 -13.29 6.30 2.10
C VAL A 60 -11.99 6.39 1.29
N TRP A 61 -11.97 5.96 0.03
CA TRP A 61 -10.79 6.10 -0.83
C TRP A 61 -10.32 7.56 -0.94
N GLN A 62 -11.27 8.49 -1.15
CA GLN A 62 -10.97 9.92 -1.25
C GLN A 62 -10.58 10.52 0.09
N GLU A 63 -11.30 10.20 1.17
CA GLU A 63 -10.99 10.64 2.53
C GLU A 63 -9.63 10.14 2.99
N TYR A 64 -9.31 8.88 2.72
CA TYR A 64 -8.02 8.26 3.04
C TYR A 64 -6.87 9.02 2.39
N PHE A 65 -6.97 9.32 1.08
CA PHE A 65 -5.92 10.08 0.42
C PHE A 65 -5.81 11.52 0.91
N TYR A 66 -6.94 12.20 1.18
CA TYR A 66 -6.93 13.53 1.78
C TYR A 66 -6.22 13.50 3.14
N GLN A 67 -6.53 12.51 3.98
CA GLN A 67 -5.94 12.34 5.30
C GLN A 67 -4.43 12.05 5.20
N VAL A 68 -3.98 11.25 4.23
CA VAL A 68 -2.53 11.05 3.98
C VAL A 68 -1.83 12.38 3.67
N LEU A 69 -2.43 13.22 2.83
CA LEU A 69 -1.86 14.55 2.52
C LEU A 69 -1.87 15.46 3.75
N GLN A 70 -2.93 15.41 4.55
CA GLN A 70 -3.07 16.20 5.78
C GLN A 70 -1.99 15.84 6.80
N GLU A 71 -1.80 14.55 7.08
CA GLU A 71 -0.80 14.08 8.05
C GLU A 71 0.63 14.45 7.62
N LEU A 72 0.94 14.33 6.33
CA LEU A 72 2.24 14.75 5.79
C LEU A 72 2.43 16.27 5.89
N TYR A 73 1.40 17.05 5.57
CA TYR A 73 1.42 18.50 5.67
C TYR A 73 1.64 18.97 7.13
N GLU A 74 0.93 18.36 8.09
CA GLU A 74 1.09 18.62 9.52
C GLU A 74 2.52 18.28 10.02
N ASP A 75 3.20 17.32 9.38
CA ASP A 75 4.60 16.98 9.62
C ASP A 75 5.60 17.80 8.78
N ASN A 76 5.15 18.89 8.14
CA ASN A 76 5.94 19.76 7.24
C ASN A 76 6.53 19.06 6.00
N VAL A 77 5.97 17.92 5.59
CA VAL A 77 6.28 17.27 4.32
C VAL A 77 5.40 17.85 3.22
N MET A 78 5.97 18.73 2.40
CA MET A 78 5.20 19.55 1.45
C MET A 78 5.03 18.93 0.06
N TYR A 79 5.63 17.75 -0.20
CA TYR A 79 5.54 17.06 -1.48
C TYR A 79 5.58 15.54 -1.32
N LEU A 80 4.75 14.83 -2.08
CA LEU A 80 4.65 13.37 -2.05
C LEU A 80 4.77 12.76 -3.45
N GLU A 81 5.70 11.82 -3.65
CA GLU A 81 5.56 10.83 -4.73
C GLU A 81 5.19 9.49 -4.12
N PHE A 82 4.04 8.95 -4.50
CA PHE A 82 3.55 7.70 -3.93
C PHE A 82 3.30 6.66 -5.01
N ARG A 83 3.58 5.40 -4.66
CA ARG A 83 3.26 4.24 -5.48
C ARG A 83 1.89 3.74 -5.08
N GLY A 84 1.07 3.39 -6.06
CA GLY A 84 -0.17 2.70 -5.78
C GLY A 84 -0.49 1.66 -6.82
N ILE A 85 -1.11 0.60 -6.32
CA ILE A 85 -1.95 -0.26 -7.14
C ILE A 85 -3.26 0.48 -7.45
N LEU A 86 -3.93 0.07 -8.51
CA LEU A 86 -5.27 0.56 -8.86
C LEU A 86 -6.24 -0.64 -8.75
N PRO A 87 -6.62 -1.03 -7.51
CA PRO A 87 -7.60 -2.10 -7.29
C PRO A 87 -8.98 -1.62 -7.73
N GLU A 88 -9.96 -2.53 -7.79
CA GLU A 88 -11.34 -2.13 -8.00
C GLU A 88 -11.83 -1.30 -6.79
N VAL A 89 -12.31 -0.09 -7.05
CA VAL A 89 -13.00 0.76 -6.07
C VAL A 89 -14.50 0.63 -6.32
N TYR A 90 -15.32 0.68 -5.26
CA TYR A 90 -16.76 0.43 -5.35
C TYR A 90 -17.62 1.45 -4.58
N ASP A 91 -18.92 1.48 -4.85
CA ASP A 91 -19.92 2.19 -4.04
C ASP A 91 -21.08 1.27 -3.58
N LEU A 92 -22.00 1.80 -2.77
CA LEU A 92 -23.09 1.02 -2.18
C LEU A 92 -24.20 0.70 -3.18
N GLU A 93 -24.23 1.42 -4.31
CA GLU A 93 -25.09 1.16 -5.46
C GLU A 93 -24.57 0.00 -6.33
N GLY A 94 -23.36 -0.49 -6.05
CA GLY A 94 -22.74 -1.62 -6.75
C GLY A 94 -21.97 -1.22 -8.01
N ASN A 95 -21.69 0.08 -8.21
CA ASN A 95 -20.81 0.50 -9.29
C ASN A 95 -19.36 0.19 -8.94
N THR A 96 -18.59 -0.15 -9.95
CA THR A 96 -17.13 -0.32 -9.85
C THR A 96 -16.42 0.71 -10.72
N TYR A 97 -15.23 1.11 -10.29
CA TYR A 97 -14.45 2.17 -10.91
C TYR A 97 -13.13 1.63 -11.43
N ASP A 98 -12.79 1.95 -12.67
CA ASP A 98 -11.56 1.50 -13.31
C ASP A 98 -10.32 2.34 -12.91
N ALA A 99 -9.16 1.90 -13.37
CA ALA A 99 -7.87 2.56 -13.12
C ALA A 99 -7.86 4.06 -13.47
N LEU A 100 -8.49 4.46 -14.59
CA LEU A 100 -8.51 5.85 -15.04
C LEU A 100 -9.38 6.71 -14.13
N GLN A 101 -10.54 6.17 -13.74
CA GLN A 101 -11.48 6.82 -12.83
C GLN A 101 -10.87 6.97 -11.43
N ILE A 102 -10.18 5.95 -10.92
CA ILE A 102 -9.51 5.98 -9.61
C ILE A 102 -8.40 7.02 -9.58
N VAL A 103 -7.57 7.12 -10.62
CA VAL A 103 -6.56 8.19 -10.70
C VAL A 103 -7.21 9.56 -10.79
N GLY A 104 -8.38 9.66 -11.44
CA GLY A 104 -9.21 10.87 -11.41
C GLY A 104 -9.65 11.26 -9.99
N LEU A 105 -10.01 10.29 -9.14
CA LEU A 105 -10.34 10.54 -7.73
C LEU A 105 -9.13 11.11 -6.98
N TYR A 106 -7.96 10.49 -7.11
CA TYR A 106 -6.71 11.00 -6.51
C TYR A 106 -6.40 12.43 -6.97
N TYR A 107 -6.48 12.69 -8.27
CA TYR A 107 -6.21 14.00 -8.85
C TYR A 107 -7.17 15.08 -8.35
N ASN A 108 -8.47 14.78 -8.29
CA ASN A 108 -9.48 15.71 -7.78
C ASN A 108 -9.30 15.99 -6.29
N THR A 109 -9.00 14.95 -5.48
CA THR A 109 -8.70 15.12 -4.06
C THR A 109 -7.45 15.97 -3.85
N LEU A 110 -6.37 15.77 -4.62
CA LEU A 110 -5.18 16.62 -4.54
C LEU A 110 -5.49 18.09 -4.89
N LYS A 111 -6.30 18.33 -5.93
CA LYS A 111 -6.71 19.69 -6.28
C LYS A 111 -7.49 20.38 -5.17
N GLN A 112 -8.37 19.64 -4.50
CA GLN A 112 -9.11 20.15 -3.35
C GLN A 112 -8.15 20.43 -2.19
N PHE A 113 -7.26 19.50 -1.85
CA PHE A 113 -6.27 19.69 -0.80
C PHE A 113 -5.39 20.93 -1.04
N LYS A 114 -4.87 21.14 -2.26
CA LYS A 114 -4.08 22.33 -2.60
C LYS A 114 -4.89 23.64 -2.56
N LYS A 115 -6.21 23.58 -2.69
CA LYS A 115 -7.08 24.76 -2.52
C LYS A 115 -7.19 25.12 -1.04
N ASP A 116 -7.28 24.12 -0.18
CA ASP A 116 -7.38 24.29 1.27
C ASP A 116 -6.01 24.62 1.91
N HIS A 117 -4.92 24.17 1.28
CA HIS A 117 -3.52 24.38 1.69
C HIS A 117 -2.67 24.93 0.52
N PRO A 118 -2.75 26.24 0.20
CA PRO A 118 -2.10 26.82 -1.00
C PRO A 118 -0.57 26.74 -1.03
N ASP A 119 0.07 26.52 0.12
CA ASP A 119 1.50 26.36 0.32
C ASP A 119 2.00 24.91 0.10
N PHE A 120 1.10 23.93 0.00
CA PHE A 120 1.46 22.55 -0.32
C PHE A 120 1.96 22.43 -1.77
N HIS A 121 3.18 21.89 -1.96
CA HIS A 121 3.82 21.83 -3.27
C HIS A 121 3.07 20.85 -4.20
N GLY A 122 2.61 19.72 -3.68
CA GLY A 122 1.70 18.81 -4.39
C GLY A 122 2.03 17.33 -4.19
N ALA A 123 1.45 16.49 -5.04
CA ALA A 123 1.76 15.07 -5.05
C ALA A 123 1.81 14.53 -6.48
N ARG A 124 2.53 13.42 -6.68
CA ARG A 124 2.52 12.64 -7.92
C ARG A 124 2.38 11.14 -7.67
N PHE A 125 1.76 10.48 -8.62
CA PHE A 125 1.43 9.07 -8.59
C PHE A 125 2.36 8.25 -9.49
N ILE A 126 2.90 7.16 -8.96
CA ILE A 126 3.64 6.14 -9.72
C ILE A 126 2.75 4.90 -9.80
N TYR A 127 2.36 4.51 -11.01
CA TYR A 127 1.54 3.31 -11.21
C TYR A 127 2.39 2.07 -10.95
N ALA A 128 2.03 1.29 -9.91
CA ALA A 128 2.85 0.19 -9.41
C ALA A 128 2.07 -1.13 -9.29
N PRO A 129 1.62 -1.74 -10.40
CA PRO A 129 0.82 -2.96 -10.36
C PRO A 129 1.66 -4.19 -9.95
N ARG A 130 0.97 -5.29 -9.63
CA ARG A 130 1.60 -6.52 -9.13
C ARG A 130 2.48 -7.17 -10.19
N ARG A 131 3.74 -7.46 -9.85
CA ARG A 131 4.72 -8.05 -10.77
C ARG A 131 4.47 -9.53 -11.14
N ARG A 132 3.88 -10.33 -10.25
CA ARG A 132 3.70 -11.79 -10.44
C ARG A 132 2.46 -12.10 -11.31
N VAL A 133 2.49 -11.69 -12.57
CA VAL A 133 1.43 -11.90 -13.57
C VAL A 133 2.03 -12.38 -14.90
N SER A 134 1.18 -12.73 -15.86
CA SER A 134 1.62 -13.12 -17.20
C SER A 134 2.22 -11.92 -17.97
N ASN A 135 3.07 -12.18 -18.97
CA ASN A 135 3.60 -11.10 -19.83
C ASN A 135 2.47 -10.31 -20.50
N ARG A 136 1.40 -10.99 -20.94
CA ARG A 136 0.21 -10.35 -21.50
C ARG A 136 -0.40 -9.33 -20.54
N THR A 137 -0.49 -9.68 -19.25
CA THR A 137 -1.01 -8.76 -18.22
C THR A 137 -0.07 -7.57 -17.99
N VAL A 138 1.24 -7.76 -18.15
CA VAL A 138 2.20 -6.64 -18.13
C VAL A 138 1.98 -5.70 -19.32
N ASP A 139 1.71 -6.23 -20.51
CA ASP A 139 1.38 -5.40 -21.68
C ASP A 139 0.12 -4.55 -21.41
N GLU A 140 -0.92 -5.15 -20.82
CA GLU A 140 -2.13 -4.44 -20.39
C GLU A 140 -1.82 -3.33 -19.36
N TYR A 141 -0.89 -3.56 -18.43
CA TYR A 141 -0.45 -2.54 -17.48
C TYR A 141 0.27 -1.38 -18.15
N VAL A 142 1.11 -1.65 -19.15
CA VAL A 142 1.82 -0.61 -19.90
C VAL A 142 0.83 0.24 -20.70
N GLU A 143 -0.19 -0.37 -21.31
CA GLU A 143 -1.26 0.37 -21.99
C GLU A 143 -2.04 1.29 -21.03
N ILE A 144 -2.37 0.80 -19.83
CA ILE A 144 -3.01 1.61 -18.79
C ILE A 144 -2.12 2.78 -18.40
N TYR A 145 -0.83 2.55 -18.19
CA TYR A 145 0.13 3.60 -17.86
C TYR A 145 0.15 4.73 -18.91
N PHE A 146 0.18 4.40 -20.20
CA PHE A 146 0.17 5.41 -21.26
C PHE A 146 -1.11 6.24 -21.25
N LYS A 147 -2.29 5.62 -21.08
CA LYS A 147 -3.56 6.35 -20.96
C LYS A 147 -3.59 7.26 -19.73
N LEU A 148 -3.05 6.79 -18.60
CA LEU A 148 -2.93 7.59 -17.38
C LEU A 148 -2.02 8.82 -17.58
N ARG A 149 -0.88 8.65 -18.26
CA ARG A 149 0.04 9.75 -18.59
C ARG A 149 -0.57 10.74 -19.58
N GLU A 150 -1.37 10.28 -20.52
CA GLU A 150 -2.09 11.14 -21.47
C GLU A 150 -3.14 12.01 -20.76
N LEU A 151 -3.93 11.41 -19.87
CA LEU A 151 -5.01 12.11 -19.17
C LEU A 151 -4.53 12.99 -18.00
N TYR A 152 -3.47 12.57 -17.31
CA TYR A 152 -2.99 13.23 -16.09
C TYR A 152 -1.46 13.46 -16.11
N PRO A 153 -0.92 14.16 -17.12
CA PRO A 153 0.52 14.28 -17.35
C PRO A 153 1.30 14.96 -16.22
N ASP A 154 0.66 15.84 -15.45
CA ASP A 154 1.29 16.54 -14.33
C ASP A 154 1.25 15.76 -13.01
N PHE A 155 0.36 14.77 -12.92
CA PHE A 155 0.12 13.99 -11.72
C PHE A 155 0.76 12.60 -11.78
N VAL A 156 0.68 11.89 -12.91
CA VAL A 156 1.25 10.54 -13.03
C VAL A 156 2.74 10.65 -13.35
N ALA A 157 3.63 10.38 -12.40
CA ALA A 157 5.08 10.53 -12.59
C ALA A 157 5.72 9.38 -13.37
N GLY A 158 5.22 8.15 -13.24
CA GLY A 158 5.91 6.99 -13.79
C GLY A 158 5.21 5.65 -13.55
N PHE A 159 5.96 4.59 -13.82
CA PHE A 159 5.55 3.19 -13.73
C PHE A 159 6.60 2.39 -12.95
N ASP A 160 6.17 1.48 -12.09
CA ASP A 160 7.03 0.59 -11.30
C ASP A 160 6.47 -0.85 -11.29
N LEU A 161 7.36 -1.84 -11.19
CA LEU A 161 6.99 -3.25 -10.98
C LEU A 161 7.67 -3.75 -9.71
N PRO A 162 7.07 -3.48 -8.53
CA PRO A 162 7.71 -3.75 -7.27
C PRO A 162 8.02 -5.24 -7.11
N GLU A 163 9.24 -5.53 -6.67
CA GLU A 163 9.69 -6.89 -6.36
C GLU A 163 9.21 -7.32 -4.98
N ARG A 164 8.76 -8.57 -4.87
CA ARG A 164 8.70 -9.26 -3.59
C ARG A 164 10.09 -9.83 -3.29
N LYS A 165 10.87 -9.18 -2.43
CA LYS A 165 12.06 -9.79 -1.82
C LYS A 165 11.61 -10.87 -0.82
N ASN A 166 11.43 -12.10 -1.29
CA ASN A 166 11.43 -13.28 -0.41
C ASN A 166 12.78 -13.98 -0.50
N SER A 167 13.34 -14.30 0.67
CA SER A 167 14.68 -14.82 0.96
C SER A 167 15.84 -13.82 0.82
N VAL A 168 16.27 -13.28 1.95
CA VAL A 168 17.71 -13.09 2.16
C VAL A 168 18.32 -14.47 1.93
N ARG A 169 18.92 -14.68 0.76
CA ARG A 169 19.89 -15.76 0.60
C ARG A 169 21.02 -15.37 1.55
N LEU A 170 21.01 -15.92 2.77
CA LEU A 170 22.22 -15.92 3.58
C LEU A 170 23.28 -16.49 2.66
N LYS A 171 24.19 -15.64 2.20
CA LYS A 171 25.41 -16.12 1.57
C LYS A 171 26.03 -16.96 2.67
N SER A 172 25.93 -18.29 2.54
CA SER A 172 26.73 -19.18 3.34
C SER A 172 28.16 -18.68 3.19
N ALA A 173 28.74 -18.21 4.29
CA ALA A 173 30.16 -17.97 4.35
C ALA A 173 30.80 -19.28 3.90
N LYS A 174 31.50 -19.26 2.76
CA LYS A 174 32.40 -20.35 2.41
C LYS A 174 33.35 -20.46 3.60
N SER A 175 33.22 -21.52 4.38
CA SER A 175 34.25 -21.94 5.31
C SER A 175 35.50 -22.14 4.48
N GLY A 176 36.41 -21.17 4.52
CA GLY A 176 37.74 -21.29 3.94
C GLY A 176 38.41 -22.47 4.60
N GLY A 177 38.60 -23.54 3.82
CA GLY A 177 39.53 -24.60 4.19
C GLY A 177 40.91 -23.98 4.31
N SER A 178 41.41 -23.88 5.55
CA SER A 178 42.83 -23.66 5.80
C SER A 178 43.49 -25.02 5.88
N SER A 179 43.97 -25.51 4.74
CA SER A 179 45.04 -26.49 4.72
C SER A 179 46.33 -25.78 5.16
N SER A 180 46.87 -26.15 6.31
CA SER A 180 48.26 -25.88 6.66
C SER A 180 48.87 -27.17 7.19
N ASN A 181 49.73 -27.76 6.37
CA ASN A 181 50.72 -28.74 6.78
C ASN A 181 51.96 -27.99 7.28
N ALA A 182 52.43 -28.34 8.48
CA ALA A 182 53.83 -28.34 8.91
C ALA A 182 53.88 -29.12 10.24
N LEU A 183 54.30 -30.40 10.25
CA LEU A 183 55.66 -30.83 10.55
C LEU A 183 56.23 -30.24 11.85
N LEU A 184 55.92 -30.90 12.98
CA LEU A 184 56.86 -31.66 13.82
C LEU A 184 56.06 -32.57 14.77
#